data_AF-A0A957ZJV0-F1
#
_entry.id   AF-A0A957ZJV0-F1
#
_cell.length_a   1.000
_cell.length_b   1.000
_cell.length_c   1.000
_cell.angle_alpha   90.00
_cell.angle_beta   90.00
_cell.angle_gamma   90.00
#
_symmetry.space_group_name_H-M   'P 1'
#
loop_
_entity.id
_entity.type
_entity.pdbx_description
1 polymer ?
#
loop_
_entity_poly.entity_id
_entity_poly.type
_entity_poly.pdbx_seq_one_letter_code
_entity_poly.pdbx_strand_id
1 'polypeptide(L)'
;QRPEQVVRSILFRLGQDRFAMVLVAGPAQVAWKTLRQHLGQSRLTTATEEEVLSVTGYPIGAVSPFGLPQPLPIYIDESVLAEEEISIGSGVRGTTVILRSADLRAALPDAEIGIFRVV
;
A
#
# COMPACT_ATOMS: atom_id res chain seq x y z
N GLN A 1 -1.07 5.70 -18.89
CA GLN A 1 -0.74 5.96 -17.48
C GLN A 1 0.74 6.24 -17.39
N ARG A 2 1.13 7.33 -16.72
CA ARG A 2 2.53 7.54 -16.33
C ARG A 2 2.89 6.56 -15.21
N PRO A 3 4.16 6.17 -15.05
CA PRO A 3 4.58 5.32 -13.93
C PRO A 3 4.08 5.83 -12.58
N GLU A 4 4.14 7.13 -12.35
CA GLU A 4 3.72 7.83 -11.12
C GLU A 4 2.23 7.65 -10.81
N GLN A 5 1.40 7.35 -11.81
CA GLN A 5 -0.03 7.08 -11.59
C GLN A 5 -0.29 5.65 -11.09
N VAL A 6 0.70 4.75 -11.12
CA VAL A 6 0.54 3.36 -10.70
C VAL A 6 0.84 3.24 -9.21
N VAL A 7 -0.18 2.91 -8.42
CA VAL A 7 -0.08 2.73 -6.96
C VAL A 7 0.15 1.26 -6.63
N ARG A 8 1.21 0.99 -5.88
CA ARG A 8 1.53 -0.33 -5.34
C ARG A 8 1.07 -0.43 -3.90
N SER A 9 0.32 -1.49 -3.60
CA SER A 9 -0.09 -1.86 -2.25
C SER A 9 0.90 -2.88 -1.69
N ILE A 10 1.79 -2.47 -0.80
CA ILE A 10 2.87 -3.32 -0.28
C ILE A 10 2.54 -3.70 1.16
N LEU A 11 2.49 -5.01 1.44
CA LEU A 11 2.25 -5.52 2.79
C LEU A 11 3.57 -5.75 3.52
N PHE A 12 3.67 -5.22 4.73
CA PHE A 12 4.80 -5.39 5.63
C PHE A 12 4.40 -6.17 6.87
N ARG A 13 5.29 -7.04 7.33
CA ARG A 13 5.16 -7.80 8.57
C ARG A 13 5.87 -7.06 9.71
N LEU A 14 5.10 -6.72 10.74
CA LEU A 14 5.55 -5.99 11.94
C LEU A 14 5.96 -6.94 13.07
N GLY A 15 5.48 -8.18 13.04
CA GLY A 15 5.67 -9.18 14.07
C GLY A 15 4.89 -10.44 13.72
N GLN A 16 4.70 -11.33 14.68
CA GLN A 16 3.83 -12.49 14.51
C GLN A 16 2.39 -12.01 14.29
N ASP A 17 1.79 -12.40 13.17
CA ASP A 17 0.41 -12.11 12.77
C ASP A 17 0.01 -10.62 12.77
N ARG A 18 1.01 -9.72 12.69
CA ARG A 18 0.81 -8.27 12.65
C ARG A 18 1.35 -7.71 11.37
N PHE A 19 0.48 -7.03 10.62
CA PHE A 19 0.78 -6.49 9.30
C PHE A 19 0.37 -5.02 9.18
N ALA A 20 1.00 -4.32 8.23
CA ALA A 20 0.60 -2.99 7.77
C ALA A 20 0.74 -2.93 6.26
N MET A 21 -0.15 -2.21 5.59
CA MET A 21 -0.07 -1.95 4.16
C MET A 21 0.39 -0.52 3.90
N VAL A 22 1.31 -0.34 2.97
CA VAL A 22 1.75 0.98 2.51
C VAL A 22 1.44 1.12 1.03
N LEU A 23 0.74 2.20 0.67
CA LEU A 23 0.45 2.60 -0.69
C LEU A 23 1.54 3.56 -1.17
N VAL A 24 2.23 3.22 -2.25
CA VAL A 24 3.30 4.05 -2.83
C VAL A 24 3.11 4.14 -4.34
N ALA A 25 3.28 5.33 -4.91
CA ALA A 25 3.13 5.57 -6.33
C ALA A 25 4.43 5.35 -7.10
N GLY A 26 4.30 4.90 -8.35
CA GLY A 26 5.39 4.78 -9.30
C GLY A 26 6.54 3.87 -8.88
N PRO A 27 7.75 4.09 -9.43
CA PRO A 27 8.90 3.23 -9.19
C PRO A 27 9.56 3.46 -7.82
N ALA A 28 9.08 4.42 -7.03
CA ALA A 28 9.71 4.85 -5.79
C ALA A 28 9.85 3.70 -4.77
N GLN A 29 11.02 3.55 -4.16
CA GLN A 29 11.23 2.48 -3.18
C GLN A 29 10.78 2.92 -1.79
N VAL A 30 10.36 1.97 -0.95
CA VAL A 30 10.01 2.28 0.44
C VAL A 30 11.27 2.62 1.24
N ALA A 31 11.25 3.75 1.94
CA ALA A 31 12.25 4.19 2.88
C ALA A 31 12.16 3.39 4.19
N TRP A 32 12.78 2.21 4.22
CA TRP A 32 12.76 1.28 5.35
C TRP A 32 13.10 1.89 6.70
N LYS A 33 14.00 2.87 6.76
CA LYS A 33 14.36 3.55 8.02
C LYS A 33 13.19 4.42 8.50
N THR A 34 12.65 5.25 7.62
CA THR A 34 11.51 6.13 7.91
C THR A 34 10.29 5.32 8.31
N LEU A 35 9.94 4.28 7.53
CA LEU A 35 8.78 3.43 7.82
C LEU A 35 8.92 2.70 9.16
N ARG A 36 10.10 2.18 9.50
CA ARG A 36 10.34 1.54 10.81
C ARG A 36 10.18 2.51 11.97
N GLN A 37 10.75 3.72 11.85
CA GLN A 37 10.64 4.76 12.86
C GLN A 37 9.19 5.17 13.05
N HIS A 38 8.46 5.37 11.95
CA HIS A 38 7.03 5.70 11.95
C HIS A 38 6.19 4.65 12.67
N LEU A 39 6.41 3.37 12.34
CA LEU A 39 5.65 2.24 12.91
C LEU A 39 6.11 1.83 14.32
N GLY A 40 7.11 2.53 14.89
CA GLY A 40 7.70 2.16 16.18
C GLY A 40 8.31 0.75 16.19
N GLN A 41 8.82 0.27 15.06
CA GLN A 41 9.36 -1.09 14.92
C GLN A 41 10.88 -1.10 14.84
N SER A 42 11.53 -1.99 15.59
CA SER A 42 12.97 -2.22 15.49
C SER A 42 13.36 -2.96 14.20
N ARG A 43 12.48 -3.86 13.74
CA ARG A 43 12.62 -4.68 12.53
C ARG A 43 11.32 -4.67 11.73
N LEU A 44 11.47 -4.72 10.41
CA LEU A 44 10.37 -4.75 9.46
C LEU A 44 10.80 -5.62 8.28
N THR A 45 9.92 -6.48 7.79
CA THR A 45 10.13 -7.23 6.54
C THR A 45 8.93 -7.04 5.63
N THR A 46 9.11 -7.19 4.31
CA THR A 46 7.97 -7.43 3.42
C THR A 46 7.32 -8.76 3.80
N ALA A 47 5.99 -8.83 3.67
CA ALA A 47 5.27 -10.09 3.81
C ALA A 47 5.65 -11.06 2.68
N THR A 48 5.60 -12.35 2.96
CA THR A 48 5.76 -13.40 1.94
C THR A 48 4.53 -13.48 1.03
N GLU A 49 4.62 -14.20 -0.08
CA GLU A 49 3.46 -14.40 -0.98
C GLU A 49 2.29 -15.09 -0.27
N GLU A 50 2.58 -16.09 0.56
CA GLU A 50 1.58 -16.79 1.36
C GLU A 50 0.91 -15.86 2.39
N GLU A 51 1.72 -15.05 3.09
CA GLU A 51 1.21 -14.05 4.04
C GLU A 51 0.35 -13.00 3.33
N VAL A 52 0.78 -12.50 2.16
CA VAL A 52 -0.01 -11.53 1.37
C VAL A 52 -1.37 -12.13 1.00
N LEU A 53 -1.40 -13.35 0.46
CA LEU A 53 -2.64 -14.00 0.07
C LEU A 53 -3.54 -14.23 1.28
N SER A 54 -3.00 -14.72 2.39
CA SER A 54 -3.74 -15.00 3.62
C SER A 54 -4.34 -13.74 4.24
N VAL A 55 -3.55 -12.65 4.32
CA VAL A 55 -3.95 -11.41 5.00
C VAL A 55 -4.87 -10.56 4.14
N THR A 56 -4.61 -10.48 2.84
CA THR A 56 -5.32 -9.55 1.94
C THR A 56 -6.40 -10.22 1.11
N GLY A 57 -6.38 -11.55 0.97
CA GLY A 57 -7.22 -12.28 0.03
C GLY A 57 -6.81 -12.11 -1.44
N TYR A 58 -5.74 -11.35 -1.72
CA TYR A 58 -5.29 -11.04 -3.08
C TYR A 58 -3.90 -11.61 -3.37
N PRO A 59 -3.65 -12.06 -4.60
CA PRO A 59 -2.32 -12.47 -5.01
C PRO A 59 -1.39 -11.25 -5.14
N ILE A 60 -0.09 -11.47 -4.95
CA ILE A 60 0.93 -10.46 -5.27
C ILE A 60 0.73 -9.94 -6.69
N GLY A 61 0.87 -8.62 -6.86
CA GLY A 61 0.70 -7.90 -8.13
C GLY A 61 -0.73 -7.46 -8.41
N ALA A 62 -1.72 -7.87 -7.61
CA ALA A 62 -3.11 -7.44 -7.74
C ALA A 62 -3.71 -6.88 -6.43
N VAL A 63 -2.90 -6.75 -5.38
CA VAL A 63 -3.34 -6.37 -4.03
C VAL A 63 -4.09 -5.03 -4.05
N SER A 64 -5.32 -5.06 -3.55
CA SER A 64 -6.15 -3.87 -3.31
C SER A 64 -6.15 -3.49 -1.83
N PRO A 65 -6.21 -2.20 -1.46
CA PRO A 65 -6.47 -1.79 -0.09
C PRO A 65 -7.95 -1.96 0.31
N PHE A 66 -8.83 -2.26 -0.65
CA PHE A 66 -10.26 -2.44 -0.44
C PHE A 66 -10.62 -3.92 -0.32
N GLY A 67 -11.75 -4.23 0.30
CA GLY A 67 -12.27 -5.60 0.37
C GLY A 67 -11.40 -6.57 1.19
N LEU A 68 -10.54 -6.05 2.07
CA LEU A 68 -9.68 -6.86 2.92
C LEU A 68 -10.49 -7.79 3.84
N PRO A 69 -10.08 -9.06 4.05
CA PRO A 69 -10.77 -9.99 4.94
C PRO A 69 -10.89 -9.49 6.38
N GLN A 70 -9.89 -8.75 6.87
CA GLN A 70 -9.87 -8.10 8.17
C GLN A 70 -9.29 -6.69 8.05
N PRO A 71 -9.72 -5.74 8.89
CA PRO A 71 -9.08 -4.43 8.97
C PRO A 71 -7.60 -4.54 9.32
N LEU A 72 -6.75 -3.77 8.64
CA LEU A 72 -5.33 -3.62 8.98
C LEU A 72 -4.88 -2.17 8.74
N PRO A 73 -3.83 -1.69 9.44
CA PRO A 73 -3.34 -0.33 9.27
C PRO A 73 -2.84 -0.06 7.84
N ILE A 74 -3.41 0.96 7.19
CA ILE A 74 -3.03 1.40 5.84
C ILE A 74 -2.34 2.77 5.94
N TYR A 75 -1.23 2.91 5.25
CA TYR A 75 -0.46 4.15 5.15
C TYR A 75 -0.39 4.59 3.69
N ILE A 76 -0.59 5.86 3.42
CA ILE A 76 -0.54 6.45 2.08
C ILE A 76 0.69 7.32 1.99
N ASP A 77 1.62 6.95 1.11
CA ASP A 77 2.73 7.83 0.78
C ASP A 77 2.21 9.03 -0.03
N GLU A 78 2.69 10.24 0.26
CA GLU A 78 2.26 11.47 -0.40
C GLU A 78 2.35 11.43 -1.94
N SER A 79 3.22 10.60 -2.52
CA SER A 79 3.30 10.42 -3.98
C SER A 79 1.99 9.93 -4.59
N VAL A 80 1.18 9.18 -3.85
CA VAL A 80 -0.13 8.69 -4.31
C VAL A 80 -1.11 9.84 -4.53
N LEU A 81 -0.94 10.94 -3.78
CA LEU A 81 -1.81 12.11 -3.84
C LEU A 81 -1.27 13.20 -4.77
N ALA A 82 -0.07 13.01 -5.34
CA ALA A 82 0.54 13.95 -6.28
C ALA A 82 -0.13 13.91 -7.67
N GLU A 83 -0.82 12.82 -7.98
CA GLU A 83 -1.55 12.62 -9.23
C GLU A 83 -3.05 12.74 -8.98
N GLU A 84 -3.78 13.43 -9.87
CA GLU A 84 -5.25 13.55 -9.75
C GLU A 84 -5.93 12.21 -9.98
N GLU A 85 -5.49 11.48 -11.00
CA GLU A 85 -5.98 10.15 -11.39
C GLU A 85 -4.88 9.11 -11.21
N ILE A 86 -5.21 8.04 -10.50
CA ILE A 86 -4.32 6.94 -10.15
C ILE A 86 -4.91 5.58 -10.53
N SER A 87 -4.06 4.58 -10.60
CA SER A 87 -4.34 3.19 -10.95
C SER A 87 -3.88 2.29 -9.80
N ILE A 88 -4.79 1.50 -9.22
CA ILE A 88 -4.50 0.65 -8.06
C ILE A 88 -4.95 -0.80 -8.31
N GLY A 89 -4.37 -1.76 -7.58
CA GLY A 89 -4.76 -3.17 -7.69
C GLY A 89 -6.25 -3.39 -7.51
N SER A 90 -6.86 -4.15 -8.44
CA SER A 90 -8.29 -4.48 -8.46
C SER A 90 -8.64 -5.77 -7.69
N GLY A 91 -7.63 -6.49 -7.19
CA GLY A 91 -7.76 -7.86 -6.71
C GLY A 91 -7.61 -8.93 -7.79
N VAL A 92 -7.62 -8.55 -9.07
CA VAL A 92 -7.49 -9.48 -10.21
C VAL A 92 -6.25 -9.16 -11.04
N ARG A 93 -5.40 -10.17 -11.26
CA ARG A 93 -4.16 -10.01 -12.06
C ARG A 93 -4.46 -9.49 -13.45
N GLY A 94 -3.60 -8.60 -13.94
CA GLY A 94 -3.71 -8.00 -15.28
C GLY A 94 -4.77 -6.90 -15.39
N THR A 95 -5.41 -6.51 -14.28
CA THR A 95 -6.38 -5.41 -14.26
C THR A 95 -6.12 -4.48 -13.08
N THR A 96 -6.55 -3.23 -13.20
CA THR A 96 -6.46 -2.22 -12.14
C THR A 96 -7.75 -1.41 -12.09
N VAL A 97 -7.99 -0.74 -10.97
CA VAL A 97 -9.04 0.27 -10.82
C VAL A 97 -8.42 1.64 -11.05
N ILE A 98 -9.02 2.42 -11.93
CA ILE A 98 -8.70 3.83 -12.12
C ILE A 98 -9.67 4.67 -11.31
N LEU A 99 -9.14 5.57 -10.48
CA LEU A 99 -9.91 6.45 -9.62
C LEU A 99 -9.15 7.74 -9.34
N ARG A 100 -9.85 8.76 -8.83
CA ARG A 100 -9.17 9.95 -8.34
C ARG A 100 -8.49 9.67 -7.01
N SER A 101 -7.32 10.25 -6.80
CA SER A 101 -6.60 10.13 -5.51
C SER A 101 -7.42 10.71 -4.34
N ALA A 102 -8.24 11.73 -4.61
CA ALA A 102 -9.21 12.26 -3.65
C ALA A 102 -10.28 11.23 -3.24
N ASP A 103 -10.77 10.42 -4.20
CA ASP A 103 -11.76 9.38 -3.93
C ASP A 103 -11.13 8.21 -3.15
N LEU A 104 -9.86 7.85 -3.44
CA LEU A 104 -9.08 6.91 -2.62
C LEU A 104 -8.97 7.41 -1.17
N ARG A 105 -8.64 8.69 -0.98
CA ARG A 105 -8.51 9.30 0.35
C ARG A 105 -9.84 9.27 1.11
N ALA A 106 -10.94 9.60 0.44
CA ALA A 106 -12.26 9.56 1.04
C ALA A 106 -12.68 8.13 1.43
N ALA A 107 -12.30 7.13 0.61
CA ALA A 107 -12.59 5.73 0.87
C ALA A 107 -11.70 5.10 1.97
N LEU A 108 -10.57 5.72 2.30
CA LEU A 108 -9.64 5.29 3.35
C LEU A 108 -9.44 6.41 4.40
N PRO A 109 -10.50 6.77 5.17
CA PRO A 109 -10.48 7.91 6.07
C PRO A 109 -9.46 7.74 7.22
N ASP A 110 -9.26 6.52 7.68
CA ASP A 110 -8.35 6.19 8.78
C ASP A 110 -6.90 5.98 8.34
N ALA A 111 -6.63 6.00 7.04
CA ALA A 111 -5.27 5.81 6.55
C ALA A 111 -4.40 7.03 6.90
N GLU A 112 -3.20 6.79 7.41
CA GLU A 112 -2.27 7.87 7.73
C GLU A 112 -1.47 8.28 6.49
N ILE A 113 -1.26 9.58 6.31
CA ILE A 113 -0.47 10.12 5.19
C ILE A 113 0.93 10.48 5.69
N GLY A 114 1.95 10.14 4.91
CA GLY A 114 3.32 10.53 5.21
C GLY A 114 4.29 10.33 4.05
N ILE A 115 5.57 10.56 4.30
CA ILE A 115 6.65 10.31 3.34
C ILE A 115 7.30 8.99 3.71
N PHE A 116 6.96 7.94 2.96
CA PHE A 116 7.44 6.57 3.16
C PHE A 116 8.32 6.08 2.01
N ARG A 117 8.59 6.91 1.01
CA ARG A 117 9.46 6.61 -0.14
C ARG A 117 10.87 7.18 -0.03
N VAL A 118 11.80 6.59 -0.78
CA VAL A 118 13.11 7.16 -1.15
C VAL A 118 12.97 7.77 -2.54
N VAL A 119 13.61 8.92 -2.75
CA VAL A 119 13.69 9.61 -4.05
C VAL A 119 14.66 8.90 -4.99
#